data_AF-A0A964KLQ8-F1
#
_entry.id   AF-A0A964KLQ8-F1
#
_cell.length_a   1.000
_cell.length_b   1.000
_cell.length_c   1.000
_cell.angle_alpha   90.00
_cell.angle_beta   90.00
_cell.angle_gamma   90.00
#
_symmetry.space_group_name_H-M   'P 1'
#
loop_
_entity.id
_entity.type
_entity.pdbx_description
1 polymer ?
#
loop_
_entity_poly.entity_id
_entity_poly.type
_entity_poly.pdbx_seq_one_letter_code
_entity_poly.pdbx_strand_id
1 'polypeptide(L)'
;MPVAVQLKTAEEIESMRIAGRLAAEVLDFITPHVRAGVTTGEIDRLCHHHMVDVQGTIPAPLNYAPPGYKPFPKSVCTSVNHQVCHGIPGERVLKQGDIVNIDVTVIKNGFHGDTSRMYHVGEPSIQARRLCDITFESMWRGIAAVRPGATLGDVGAVIQQHAESHGYSVVREFCGHGIGRKFHEEPQVLHYGKPGTGVVFAAGMTFTVEPMINAGRAAIRELADGWTIVTKDHSLSAQWEHTVLVTPLGFEVLTVSSGMPQAPAFARTGVTHIA
;
A
#
# COMPACT_ATOMS: atom_id res chain seq x y z
N MET A 1 23.63 15.42 -6.51
CA MET A 1 23.93 14.31 -5.56
C MET A 1 22.65 13.51 -5.40
N PRO A 2 22.67 12.17 -5.42
CA PRO A 2 21.47 11.41 -5.11
C PRO A 2 20.97 11.86 -3.72
N VAL A 3 19.66 12.09 -3.59
CA VAL A 3 19.04 12.50 -2.32
C VAL A 3 19.28 11.36 -1.33
N ALA A 4 19.91 11.67 -0.20
CA ALA A 4 20.21 10.65 0.81
C ALA A 4 18.91 10.16 1.47
N VAL A 5 18.78 8.84 1.63
CA VAL A 5 17.70 8.25 2.43
C VAL A 5 17.83 8.76 3.86
N GLN A 6 16.73 9.30 4.40
CA GLN A 6 16.70 9.83 5.75
C GLN A 6 16.55 8.71 6.77
N LEU A 7 17.44 8.66 7.76
CA LEU A 7 17.30 7.78 8.92
C LEU A 7 16.52 8.52 10.00
N LYS A 8 15.38 7.96 10.40
CA LYS A 8 14.49 8.54 11.41
C LYS A 8 15.12 8.41 12.80
N THR A 9 15.00 9.46 13.61
CA THR A 9 15.36 9.40 15.03
C THR A 9 14.34 8.57 15.82
N ALA A 10 14.64 8.24 17.08
CA ALA A 10 13.69 7.52 17.94
C ALA A 10 12.33 8.24 18.07
N GLU A 11 12.35 9.57 18.24
CA GLU A 11 11.12 10.39 18.35
C GLU A 11 10.32 10.42 17.04
N GLU A 12 11.01 10.46 15.90
CA GLU A 12 10.36 10.40 14.59
C GLU A 12 9.76 9.02 14.33
N ILE A 13 10.42 7.94 14.78
CA ILE A 13 9.89 6.58 14.72
C ILE A 13 8.59 6.44 15.54
N GLU A 14 8.53 7.00 16.76
CA GLU A 14 7.28 6.99 17.52
C GLU A 14 6.15 7.74 16.79
N SER A 15 6.49 8.85 16.15
CA SER A 15 5.53 9.61 15.34
C SER A 15 5.03 8.79 14.14
N MET A 16 5.93 8.02 13.50
CA MET A 16 5.58 7.10 12.42
C MET A 16 4.68 5.95 12.89
N ARG A 17 4.91 5.38 14.08
CA ARG A 17 4.02 4.36 14.67
C ARG A 17 2.62 4.90 14.90
N ILE A 18 2.50 6.12 15.42
CA ILE A 18 1.20 6.76 15.65
C ILE A 18 0.48 6.99 14.31
N ALA A 19 1.15 7.55 13.32
CA ALA A 19 0.56 7.80 12.01
C ALA A 19 0.16 6.49 11.31
N GLY A 20 1.03 5.49 11.33
CA GLY A 20 0.78 4.18 10.72
C GLY A 20 -0.39 3.43 11.36
N ARG A 21 -0.47 3.38 12.69
CA ARG A 21 -1.63 2.80 13.40
C ARG A 21 -2.93 3.51 13.02
N LEU A 22 -2.94 4.85 12.99
CA LEU A 22 -4.14 5.62 12.63
C LEU A 22 -4.59 5.34 11.19
N ALA A 23 -3.67 5.24 10.23
CA ALA A 23 -4.00 4.85 8.86
C ALA A 23 -4.61 3.44 8.78
N ALA A 24 -4.02 2.47 9.48
CA ALA A 24 -4.54 1.10 9.53
C ALA A 24 -5.94 1.02 10.18
N GLU A 25 -6.21 1.85 11.19
CA GLU A 25 -7.53 1.94 11.83
C GLU A 25 -8.62 2.47 10.90
N VAL A 26 -8.30 3.34 9.92
CA VAL A 26 -9.26 3.75 8.88
C VAL A 26 -9.70 2.54 8.04
N LEU A 27 -8.75 1.67 7.67
CA LEU A 27 -9.03 0.45 6.91
C LEU A 27 -9.90 -0.55 7.70
N ASP A 28 -9.74 -0.61 9.01
CA ASP A 28 -10.62 -1.39 9.87
C ASP A 28 -12.02 -0.78 9.94
N PHE A 29 -12.09 0.53 10.18
CA PHE A 29 -13.34 1.28 10.24
C PHE A 29 -14.18 1.13 8.97
N ILE A 30 -13.56 1.18 7.79
CA ILE A 30 -14.30 1.14 6.52
C ILE A 30 -14.80 -0.26 6.14
N THR A 31 -14.19 -1.32 6.69
CA THR A 31 -14.51 -2.72 6.38
C THR A 31 -16.02 -3.04 6.31
N PRO A 32 -16.86 -2.74 7.32
CA PRO A 32 -18.30 -3.03 7.27
C PRO A 32 -19.08 -2.27 6.19
N HIS A 33 -18.50 -1.22 5.61
CA HIS A 33 -19.12 -0.39 4.57
C HIS A 33 -18.76 -0.86 3.15
N VAL A 34 -17.76 -1.74 2.98
CA VAL A 34 -17.39 -2.30 1.68
C VAL A 34 -18.36 -3.41 1.28
N ARG A 35 -19.49 -3.01 0.70
CA ARG A 35 -20.58 -3.92 0.30
C ARG A 35 -21.25 -3.48 -0.99
N ALA A 36 -21.93 -4.41 -1.65
CA ALA A 36 -22.62 -4.14 -2.89
C ALA A 36 -23.67 -3.02 -2.73
N GLY A 37 -23.77 -2.16 -3.74
CA GLY A 37 -24.68 -1.00 -3.73
C GLY A 37 -24.07 0.28 -3.14
N VAL A 38 -22.92 0.22 -2.47
CA VAL A 38 -22.20 1.41 -1.97
C VAL A 38 -21.33 1.99 -3.08
N THR A 39 -21.28 3.32 -3.21
CA THR A 39 -20.37 3.99 -4.14
C THR A 39 -18.98 4.15 -3.53
N THR A 40 -17.95 4.15 -4.37
CA THR A 40 -16.59 4.53 -3.93
C THR A 40 -16.55 5.94 -3.34
N GLY A 41 -17.36 6.87 -3.83
CA GLY A 41 -17.50 8.21 -3.25
C GLY A 41 -18.07 8.22 -1.82
N GLU A 42 -18.98 7.29 -1.50
CA GLU A 42 -19.46 7.12 -0.12
C GLU A 42 -18.37 6.54 0.79
N ILE A 43 -17.56 5.61 0.28
CA ILE A 43 -16.38 5.09 0.98
C ILE A 43 -15.41 6.21 1.34
N ASP A 44 -15.06 7.06 0.36
CA ASP A 44 -14.19 8.22 0.57
C ASP A 44 -14.75 9.19 1.61
N ARG A 45 -16.05 9.51 1.53
CA ARG A 45 -16.72 10.40 2.49
C ARG A 45 -16.65 9.87 3.92
N LEU A 46 -16.90 8.56 4.11
CA LEU A 46 -16.80 7.92 5.42
C LEU A 46 -15.38 7.93 5.96
N CYS A 47 -14.39 7.60 5.12
CA CYS A 47 -12.97 7.64 5.50
C CYS A 47 -12.53 9.08 5.87
N HIS A 48 -12.93 10.07 5.07
CA HIS A 48 -12.64 11.49 5.32
C HIS A 48 -13.17 11.93 6.69
N HIS A 49 -14.45 11.69 6.98
CA HIS A 49 -15.03 12.05 8.28
C HIS A 49 -14.34 11.32 9.43
N HIS A 50 -14.00 10.04 9.27
CA HIS A 50 -13.29 9.31 10.32
C HIS A 50 -11.89 9.90 10.60
N MET A 51 -11.13 10.21 9.55
CA MET A 51 -9.82 10.85 9.67
C MET A 51 -9.92 12.22 10.33
N VAL A 52 -10.77 13.11 9.80
CA VAL A 52 -10.84 14.52 10.23
C VAL A 52 -11.55 14.68 11.57
N ASP A 53 -12.74 14.10 11.72
CA ASP A 53 -13.63 14.40 12.85
C ASP A 53 -13.41 13.46 14.05
N VAL A 54 -12.90 12.24 13.81
CA VAL A 54 -12.69 11.22 14.87
C VAL A 54 -11.21 11.12 15.26
N GLN A 55 -10.30 10.91 14.30
CA GLN A 55 -8.87 10.73 14.57
C GLN A 55 -8.10 12.06 14.70
N GLY A 56 -8.66 13.16 14.18
CA GLY A 56 -7.98 14.45 14.09
C GLY A 56 -6.69 14.33 13.26
N THR A 57 -6.76 13.64 12.12
CA THR A 57 -5.70 13.53 11.11
C THR A 57 -6.08 14.32 9.86
N ILE A 58 -5.10 14.54 8.98
CA ILE A 58 -5.34 15.12 7.65
C ILE A 58 -5.23 14.00 6.61
N PRO A 59 -6.18 13.86 5.67
CA PRO A 59 -6.04 12.93 4.55
C PRO A 59 -4.96 13.40 3.58
N ALA A 60 -3.83 12.69 3.51
CA ALA A 60 -2.68 13.13 2.72
C ALA A 60 -2.93 13.19 1.20
N PRO A 61 -3.74 12.28 0.59
CA PRO A 61 -4.03 12.34 -0.85
C PRO A 61 -4.80 13.60 -1.26
N LEU A 62 -5.59 14.19 -0.37
CA LEU A 62 -6.45 15.32 -0.72
C LEU A 62 -5.63 16.56 -1.10
N ASN A 63 -5.77 17.00 -2.35
CA ASN A 63 -4.97 18.05 -3.00
C ASN A 63 -3.48 17.73 -3.15
N TYR A 64 -3.07 16.47 -2.99
CA TYR A 64 -1.72 16.06 -3.29
C TYR A 64 -1.42 16.25 -4.78
N ALA A 65 -0.36 16.97 -5.10
CA ALA A 65 0.00 17.36 -6.46
C ALA A 65 1.53 17.28 -6.65
N PRO A 66 2.07 16.08 -6.90
CA PRO A 66 3.48 15.95 -7.27
C PRO A 66 3.74 16.69 -8.60
N PRO A 67 5.00 17.09 -8.89
CA PRO A 67 5.32 17.84 -10.10
C PRO A 67 4.80 17.15 -11.36
N GLY A 68 3.99 17.88 -12.15
CA GLY A 68 3.38 17.36 -13.38
C GLY A 68 1.99 16.75 -13.23
N TYR A 69 1.48 16.60 -12.00
CA TYR A 69 0.14 16.07 -11.74
C TYR A 69 -0.85 17.18 -11.36
N LYS A 70 -2.12 17.01 -11.74
CA LYS A 70 -3.22 17.83 -11.21
C LYS A 70 -3.48 17.40 -9.76
N PRO A 71 -3.91 18.29 -8.85
CA PRO A 71 -4.22 17.89 -7.48
C PRO A 71 -5.21 16.72 -7.42
N PHE A 72 -4.89 15.70 -6.62
CA PHE A 72 -5.79 14.57 -6.40
C PHE A 72 -7.03 15.04 -5.61
N PRO A 73 -8.26 14.72 -6.06
CA PRO A 73 -9.46 15.41 -5.58
C PRO A 73 -10.15 14.75 -4.37
N LYS A 74 -9.59 13.67 -3.83
CA LYS A 74 -10.23 12.80 -2.83
C LYS A 74 -9.30 12.47 -1.67
N SER A 75 -9.84 11.86 -0.62
CA SER A 75 -9.14 11.64 0.66
C SER A 75 -8.45 10.28 0.72
N VAL A 76 -8.92 9.33 -0.07
CA VAL A 76 -8.39 7.97 -0.23
C VAL A 76 -8.41 7.59 -1.70
N CYS A 77 -7.67 6.55 -2.09
CA CYS A 77 -7.83 5.93 -3.40
C CYS A 77 -8.73 4.68 -3.28
N THR A 78 -9.55 4.43 -4.30
CA THR A 78 -10.36 3.20 -4.40
C THR A 78 -10.19 2.58 -5.78
N SER A 79 -9.46 1.48 -5.86
CA SER A 79 -9.09 0.84 -7.12
C SER A 79 -9.87 -0.47 -7.30
N VAL A 80 -10.89 -0.45 -8.17
CA VAL A 80 -11.81 -1.57 -8.38
C VAL A 80 -11.39 -2.45 -9.56
N ASN A 81 -11.27 -3.75 -9.33
CA ASN A 81 -11.02 -4.81 -10.32
C ASN A 81 -9.74 -4.64 -11.14
N HIS A 82 -9.82 -3.99 -12.31
CA HIS A 82 -8.69 -3.82 -13.23
C HIS A 82 -7.95 -2.50 -13.03
N GLN A 83 -8.44 -1.67 -12.11
CA GLN A 83 -7.71 -0.50 -11.63
C GLN A 83 -6.56 -0.98 -10.75
N VAL A 84 -5.35 -0.59 -11.12
CA VAL A 84 -4.09 -0.98 -10.48
C VAL A 84 -3.90 -0.20 -9.19
N CYS A 85 -3.97 1.13 -9.29
CA CYS A 85 -3.82 2.06 -8.18
C CYS A 85 -4.46 3.41 -8.54
N HIS A 86 -4.52 4.32 -7.56
CA HIS A 86 -4.95 5.72 -7.71
C HIS A 86 -6.35 5.93 -8.31
N GLY A 87 -7.25 4.94 -8.21
CA GLY A 87 -8.64 5.11 -8.62
C GLY A 87 -9.30 6.22 -7.83
N ILE A 88 -9.84 7.24 -8.52
CA ILE A 88 -10.51 8.38 -7.88
C ILE A 88 -11.91 7.95 -7.41
N PRO A 89 -12.22 8.04 -6.10
CA PRO A 89 -13.57 7.79 -5.59
C PRO A 89 -14.65 8.67 -6.25
N GLY A 90 -15.78 8.06 -6.64
CA GLY A 90 -16.87 8.77 -7.32
C GLY A 90 -18.16 7.97 -7.40
N GLU A 91 -18.87 8.07 -8.53
CA GLU A 91 -20.19 7.44 -8.74
C GLU A 91 -20.13 5.92 -8.95
N ARG A 92 -18.93 5.32 -9.03
CA ARG A 92 -18.76 3.87 -9.21
C ARG A 92 -19.40 3.12 -8.04
N VAL A 93 -20.50 2.43 -8.31
CA VAL A 93 -21.19 1.52 -7.37
C VAL A 93 -20.47 0.17 -7.35
N LEU A 94 -20.12 -0.30 -6.15
CA LEU A 94 -19.57 -1.63 -5.90
C LEU A 94 -20.63 -2.72 -6.18
N LYS A 95 -20.22 -3.80 -6.85
CA LYS A 95 -21.09 -4.92 -7.21
C LYS A 95 -20.63 -6.20 -6.53
N GLN A 96 -21.56 -7.13 -6.34
CA GLN A 96 -21.20 -8.47 -5.87
C GLN A 96 -20.15 -9.10 -6.79
N GLY A 97 -19.09 -9.62 -6.18
CA GLY A 97 -17.95 -10.22 -6.87
C GLY A 97 -16.81 -9.26 -7.20
N ASP A 98 -16.98 -7.95 -7.00
CA ASP A 98 -15.88 -6.99 -7.17
C ASP A 98 -14.79 -7.21 -6.11
N ILE A 99 -13.54 -6.99 -6.52
CA ILE A 99 -12.43 -6.73 -5.59
C ILE A 99 -12.09 -5.25 -5.64
N VAL A 100 -11.76 -4.68 -4.49
CA VAL A 100 -11.40 -3.27 -4.38
C VAL A 100 -10.23 -3.10 -3.43
N ASN A 101 -9.18 -2.42 -3.88
CA ASN A 101 -8.16 -1.87 -3.00
C ASN A 101 -8.67 -0.53 -2.45
N ILE A 102 -8.53 -0.32 -1.14
CA ILE A 102 -8.66 1.00 -0.52
C ILE A 102 -7.30 1.36 0.05
N ASP A 103 -6.81 2.52 -0.36
CA ASP A 103 -5.49 3.04 -0.02
C ASP A 103 -5.63 4.33 0.80
N VAL A 104 -5.00 4.33 1.97
CA VAL A 104 -5.15 5.34 3.01
C VAL A 104 -3.79 5.85 3.45
N THR A 105 -3.63 7.16 3.29
CA THR A 105 -2.53 7.90 3.91
C THR A 105 -3.07 8.99 4.83
N VAL A 106 -2.60 9.01 6.08
CA VAL A 106 -2.93 10.04 7.06
C VAL A 106 -1.72 10.88 7.40
N ILE A 107 -1.92 12.15 7.73
CA ILE A 107 -0.92 13.01 8.36
C ILE A 107 -1.31 13.22 9.82
N LYS A 108 -0.42 12.84 10.74
CA LYS A 108 -0.53 13.15 12.17
C LYS A 108 0.76 13.80 12.65
N ASN A 109 0.65 14.98 13.28
CA ASN A 109 1.80 15.72 13.84
C ASN A 109 2.95 15.91 12.83
N GLY A 110 2.62 16.08 11.55
CA GLY A 110 3.60 16.28 10.47
C GLY A 110 4.25 14.99 9.93
N PHE A 111 3.78 13.81 10.32
CA PHE A 111 4.24 12.51 9.80
C PHE A 111 3.12 11.78 9.04
N HIS A 112 3.50 11.12 7.96
CA HIS A 112 2.63 10.35 7.10
C HIS A 112 2.63 8.88 7.54
N GLY A 113 1.46 8.26 7.60
CA GLY A 113 1.30 6.81 7.74
C GLY A 113 0.48 6.29 6.58
N ASP A 114 0.97 5.24 5.92
CA ASP A 114 0.48 4.82 4.59
C ASP A 114 0.30 3.31 4.47
N THR A 115 -0.88 2.90 4.02
CA THR A 115 -1.26 1.49 3.92
C THR A 115 -2.52 1.31 3.07
N SER A 116 -2.59 0.16 2.42
CA SER A 116 -3.74 -0.25 1.63
C SER A 116 -4.13 -1.71 1.86
N ARG A 117 -5.40 -2.02 1.64
CA ARG A 117 -5.99 -3.34 1.86
C ARG A 117 -6.91 -3.73 0.70
N MET A 118 -6.85 -4.99 0.30
CA MET A 118 -7.87 -5.57 -0.60
C MET A 118 -9.10 -5.99 0.17
N TYR A 119 -10.26 -5.70 -0.41
CA TYR A 119 -11.56 -6.12 0.08
C TYR A 119 -12.31 -6.88 -1.02
N HIS A 120 -13.15 -7.82 -0.58
CA HIS A 120 -14.07 -8.55 -1.44
C HIS A 120 -15.48 -8.04 -1.21
N VAL A 121 -16.17 -7.66 -2.29
CA VAL A 121 -17.57 -7.23 -2.24
C VAL A 121 -18.46 -8.47 -2.37
N GLY A 122 -18.87 -9.03 -1.24
CA GLY A 122 -19.54 -10.33 -1.21
C GLY A 122 -18.59 -11.47 -1.56
N GLU A 123 -19.08 -12.49 -2.28
CA GLU A 123 -18.23 -13.61 -2.70
C GLU A 123 -17.52 -13.28 -4.03
N PRO A 124 -16.18 -13.18 -4.04
CA PRO A 124 -15.42 -12.93 -5.27
C PRO A 124 -15.31 -14.21 -6.12
N SER A 125 -14.86 -14.06 -7.37
CA SER A 125 -14.47 -15.22 -8.17
C SER A 125 -13.23 -15.93 -7.58
N ILE A 126 -13.03 -17.21 -7.90
CA ILE A 126 -11.84 -17.97 -7.48
C ILE A 126 -10.55 -17.27 -7.95
N GLN A 127 -10.55 -16.74 -9.17
CA GLN A 127 -9.41 -16.01 -9.73
C GLN A 127 -9.11 -14.74 -8.93
N ALA A 128 -10.14 -13.97 -8.59
CA ALA A 128 -10.00 -12.72 -7.86
C ALA A 128 -9.51 -12.96 -6.42
N ARG A 129 -10.07 -13.95 -5.72
CA ARG A 129 -9.61 -14.36 -4.39
C ARG A 129 -8.14 -14.77 -4.42
N ARG A 130 -7.78 -15.66 -5.36
CA ARG A 130 -6.39 -16.14 -5.50
C ARG A 130 -5.42 -15.00 -5.83
N LEU A 131 -5.83 -14.04 -6.65
CA LEU A 131 -5.00 -12.86 -6.94
C LEU A 131 -4.75 -12.05 -5.65
N CYS A 132 -5.80 -11.70 -4.91
CA CYS A 132 -5.66 -10.98 -3.64
C CYS A 132 -4.76 -11.70 -2.64
N ASP A 133 -4.90 -13.02 -2.50
CA ASP A 133 -4.11 -13.84 -1.59
C ASP A 133 -2.63 -13.87 -2.01
N ILE A 134 -2.33 -14.08 -3.30
CA ILE A 134 -0.94 -14.09 -3.79
C ILE A 134 -0.30 -12.71 -3.72
N THR A 135 -1.06 -11.62 -3.94
CA THR A 135 -0.54 -10.26 -3.72
C THR A 135 -0.21 -10.03 -2.24
N PHE A 136 -1.07 -10.48 -1.32
CA PHE A 136 -0.82 -10.38 0.12
C PHE A 136 0.44 -11.16 0.52
N GLU A 137 0.58 -12.41 0.07
CA GLU A 137 1.78 -13.21 0.29
C GLU A 137 3.03 -12.56 -0.32
N SER A 138 2.91 -11.97 -1.52
CA SER A 138 4.01 -11.27 -2.19
C SER A 138 4.52 -10.10 -1.34
N MET A 139 3.62 -9.23 -0.87
CA MET A 139 3.96 -8.13 0.04
C MET A 139 4.70 -8.65 1.27
N TRP A 140 4.15 -9.65 1.97
CA TRP A 140 4.77 -10.20 3.18
C TRP A 140 6.12 -10.86 2.94
N ARG A 141 6.33 -11.49 1.78
CA ARG A 141 7.65 -12.02 1.40
C ARG A 141 8.65 -10.90 1.18
N GLY A 142 8.23 -9.80 0.54
CA GLY A 142 9.03 -8.59 0.39
C GLY A 142 9.43 -8.02 1.75
N ILE A 143 8.45 -7.84 2.65
CA ILE A 143 8.69 -7.35 4.02
C ILE A 143 9.64 -8.28 4.78
N ALA A 144 9.47 -9.60 4.68
CA ALA A 144 10.34 -10.57 5.37
C ALA A 144 11.81 -10.55 4.89
N ALA A 145 12.09 -10.00 3.71
CA ALA A 145 13.45 -9.80 3.22
C ALA A 145 14.13 -8.54 3.81
N VAL A 146 13.38 -7.66 4.46
CA VAL A 146 13.90 -6.40 5.02
C VAL A 146 14.70 -6.67 6.30
N ARG A 147 15.98 -6.32 6.25
CA ARG A 147 16.90 -6.32 7.40
C ARG A 147 18.14 -5.48 7.08
N PRO A 148 18.87 -4.98 8.09
CA PRO A 148 20.13 -4.29 7.85
C PRO A 148 21.08 -5.11 6.96
N GLY A 149 21.67 -4.46 5.96
CA GLY A 149 22.59 -5.09 5.01
C GLY A 149 21.93 -5.81 3.82
N ALA A 150 20.63 -6.12 3.86
CA ALA A 150 19.89 -6.53 2.66
C ALA A 150 19.65 -5.32 1.74
N THR A 151 19.22 -5.56 0.50
CA THR A 151 19.03 -4.51 -0.50
C THR A 151 17.61 -4.42 -1.03
N LEU A 152 17.24 -3.28 -1.63
CA LEU A 152 15.96 -3.12 -2.33
C LEU A 152 15.73 -4.21 -3.40
N GLY A 153 16.80 -4.61 -4.09
CA GLY A 153 16.75 -5.67 -5.09
C GLY A 153 16.37 -7.04 -4.51
N ASP A 154 16.68 -7.31 -3.23
CA ASP A 154 16.24 -8.53 -2.55
C ASP A 154 14.72 -8.54 -2.34
N VAL A 155 14.14 -7.39 -1.95
CA VAL A 155 12.69 -7.21 -1.80
C VAL A 155 11.98 -7.41 -3.14
N GLY A 156 12.44 -6.73 -4.19
CA GLY A 156 11.85 -6.87 -5.52
C GLY A 156 11.98 -8.28 -6.09
N ALA A 157 13.12 -8.93 -5.91
CA ALA A 157 13.35 -10.28 -6.43
C ALA A 157 12.41 -11.33 -5.81
N VAL A 158 12.19 -11.28 -4.48
CA VAL A 158 11.33 -12.27 -3.81
C VAL A 158 9.85 -12.06 -4.12
N ILE A 159 9.41 -10.80 -4.25
CA ILE A 159 8.05 -10.45 -4.68
C ILE A 159 7.82 -10.98 -6.10
N GLN A 160 8.72 -10.63 -7.03
CA GLN A 160 8.62 -11.02 -8.43
C GLN A 160 8.61 -12.54 -8.59
N GLN A 161 9.55 -13.25 -7.96
CA GLN A 161 9.61 -14.70 -8.04
C GLN A 161 8.31 -15.34 -7.56
N HIS A 162 7.74 -14.86 -6.45
CA HIS A 162 6.51 -15.42 -5.92
C HIS A 162 5.33 -15.17 -6.85
N ALA A 163 5.09 -13.93 -7.29
CA ALA A 163 3.99 -13.60 -8.18
C ALA A 163 4.08 -14.34 -9.54
N GLU A 164 5.25 -14.31 -10.17
CA GLU A 164 5.46 -14.92 -11.49
C GLU A 164 5.37 -16.46 -11.44
N SER A 165 5.82 -17.10 -10.35
CA SER A 165 5.64 -18.55 -10.17
C SER A 165 4.19 -19.00 -10.05
N HIS A 166 3.27 -18.08 -9.73
CA HIS A 166 1.83 -18.33 -9.67
C HIS A 166 1.09 -17.89 -10.95
N GLY A 167 1.82 -17.49 -12.00
CA GLY A 167 1.26 -17.10 -13.29
C GLY A 167 0.75 -15.66 -13.36
N TYR A 168 1.16 -14.80 -12.42
CA TYR A 168 0.83 -13.38 -12.39
C TYR A 168 1.99 -12.51 -12.86
N SER A 169 1.75 -11.22 -13.06
CA SER A 169 2.79 -10.26 -13.41
C SER A 169 2.85 -9.07 -12.46
N VAL A 170 4.04 -8.48 -12.33
CA VAL A 170 4.30 -7.34 -11.45
C VAL A 170 4.29 -6.05 -12.27
N VAL A 171 3.56 -5.04 -11.81
CA VAL A 171 3.58 -3.67 -12.37
C VAL A 171 4.97 -3.05 -12.19
N ARG A 172 5.48 -2.32 -13.18
CA ARG A 172 6.89 -1.89 -13.20
C ARG A 172 7.10 -0.38 -13.12
N GLU A 173 6.05 0.38 -13.39
CA GLU A 173 6.03 1.82 -13.50
C GLU A 173 5.74 2.52 -12.17
N PHE A 174 5.16 1.79 -11.21
CA PHE A 174 4.94 2.24 -9.83
C PHE A 174 5.78 1.40 -8.87
N CYS A 175 6.12 1.99 -7.74
CA CYS A 175 7.00 1.40 -6.74
C CYS A 175 6.60 1.92 -5.36
N GLY A 176 7.05 1.23 -4.31
CA GLY A 176 7.01 1.81 -2.98
C GLY A 176 7.94 3.01 -2.85
N HIS A 177 7.89 3.68 -1.71
CA HIS A 177 8.64 4.90 -1.49
C HIS A 177 9.10 5.01 -0.03
N GLY A 178 10.15 5.79 0.20
CA GLY A 178 10.46 6.28 1.52
C GLY A 178 9.30 7.14 2.03
N ILE A 179 9.09 7.14 3.35
CA ILE A 179 7.97 7.88 3.94
C ILE A 179 8.36 8.46 5.29
N GLY A 180 7.86 9.66 5.59
CA GLY A 180 8.08 10.31 6.86
C GLY A 180 7.38 11.66 6.93
N ARG A 181 8.16 12.74 6.90
CA ARG A 181 7.62 14.10 6.93
C ARG A 181 7.08 14.53 5.58
N LYS A 182 7.60 13.96 4.51
CA LYS A 182 6.99 14.01 3.19
C LYS A 182 6.27 12.68 2.93
N PHE A 183 5.23 12.78 2.11
CA PHE A 183 4.46 11.64 1.65
C PHE A 183 5.36 10.67 0.88
N HIS A 184 6.02 11.15 -0.17
CA HIS A 184 6.97 10.37 -0.97
C HIS A 184 8.41 10.90 -0.79
N GLU A 185 9.28 10.08 -0.21
CA GLU A 185 10.72 10.29 0.03
C GLU A 185 11.53 9.17 -0.66
N GLU A 186 12.87 9.31 -0.70
CA GLU A 186 13.74 8.18 -1.05
C GLU A 186 13.74 7.12 0.07
N PRO A 187 13.88 5.82 -0.24
CA PRO A 187 14.16 5.27 -1.57
C PRO A 187 12.91 4.93 -2.39
N GLN A 188 13.05 4.83 -3.71
CA GLN A 188 12.08 4.12 -4.55
C GLN A 188 12.21 2.60 -4.39
N VAL A 189 11.15 1.92 -3.92
CA VAL A 189 11.13 0.49 -3.59
C VAL A 189 10.48 -0.33 -4.70
N LEU A 190 11.29 -0.82 -5.64
CA LEU A 190 10.80 -1.64 -6.75
C LEU A 190 10.30 -3.01 -6.26
N HIS A 191 9.18 -3.47 -6.82
CA HIS A 191 8.58 -4.78 -6.52
C HIS A 191 9.07 -5.89 -7.46
N TYR A 192 10.11 -5.60 -8.24
CA TYR A 192 10.83 -6.50 -9.13
C TYR A 192 12.32 -6.17 -9.05
N GLY A 193 13.20 -7.13 -9.33
CA GLY A 193 14.62 -6.84 -9.22
C GLY A 193 15.54 -8.05 -9.23
N LYS A 194 16.82 -7.77 -8.97
CA LYS A 194 17.87 -8.77 -8.83
C LYS A 194 18.41 -8.70 -7.39
N PRO A 195 18.62 -9.86 -6.72
CA PRO A 195 19.20 -9.89 -5.39
C PRO A 195 20.54 -9.12 -5.29
N GLY A 196 20.78 -8.46 -4.16
CA GLY A 196 22.01 -7.71 -3.88
C GLY A 196 22.19 -6.39 -4.66
N THR A 197 21.14 -5.89 -5.33
CA THR A 197 21.19 -4.62 -6.08
C THR A 197 20.38 -3.51 -5.41
N GLY A 198 20.67 -2.25 -5.71
CA GLY A 198 19.95 -1.09 -5.17
C GLY A 198 20.47 -0.62 -3.81
N VAL A 199 19.65 0.17 -3.10
CA VAL A 199 20.00 0.72 -1.78
C VAL A 199 20.15 -0.40 -0.76
N VAL A 200 21.21 -0.33 0.05
CA VAL A 200 21.43 -1.20 1.20
C VAL A 200 20.66 -0.64 2.40
N PHE A 201 19.86 -1.49 3.05
CA PHE A 201 19.06 -1.09 4.21
C PHE A 201 19.92 -0.82 5.44
N ALA A 202 19.59 0.26 6.15
CA ALA A 202 20.15 0.62 7.45
C ALA A 202 19.02 0.86 8.45
N ALA A 203 19.29 0.60 9.73
CA ALA A 203 18.30 0.84 10.79
C ALA A 203 17.86 2.31 10.82
N GLY A 204 16.56 2.53 11.02
CA GLY A 204 15.94 3.86 11.00
C GLY A 204 15.37 4.27 9.64
N MET A 205 15.58 3.50 8.57
CA MET A 205 14.88 3.73 7.29
C MET A 205 13.40 3.36 7.42
N THR A 206 12.52 4.20 6.89
CA THR A 206 11.08 3.96 6.78
C THR A 206 10.62 4.04 5.33
N PHE A 207 9.91 3.04 4.84
CA PHE A 207 9.43 2.97 3.46
C PHE A 207 8.21 2.06 3.32
N THR A 208 7.51 2.12 2.20
CA THR A 208 6.36 1.28 1.87
C THR A 208 6.79 0.04 1.08
N VAL A 209 6.10 -1.09 1.34
CA VAL A 209 6.15 -2.29 0.49
C VAL A 209 4.74 -2.52 -0.02
N GLU A 210 4.48 -2.13 -1.27
CA GLU A 210 3.14 -1.98 -1.85
C GLU A 210 2.96 -2.69 -3.23
N PRO A 211 3.28 -3.98 -3.39
CA PRO A 211 3.29 -4.62 -4.69
C PRO A 211 1.92 -4.60 -5.37
N MET A 212 1.89 -4.12 -6.61
CA MET A 212 0.77 -4.21 -7.54
C MET A 212 0.96 -5.40 -8.48
N ILE A 213 0.06 -6.39 -8.38
CA ILE A 213 0.13 -7.64 -9.12
C ILE A 213 -1.08 -7.78 -10.04
N ASN A 214 -0.83 -8.01 -11.32
CA ASN A 214 -1.85 -8.18 -12.36
C ASN A 214 -2.11 -9.67 -12.62
N ALA A 215 -3.39 -10.01 -12.81
CA ALA A 215 -3.81 -11.33 -13.27
C ALA A 215 -3.33 -11.66 -14.70
N GLY A 216 -3.19 -10.64 -15.53
CA GLY A 216 -2.72 -10.73 -16.91
C GLY A 216 -1.29 -10.21 -17.07
N ARG A 217 -1.08 -9.31 -18.03
CA ARG A 217 0.24 -8.75 -18.37
C ARG A 217 0.59 -7.54 -17.49
N ALA A 218 1.89 -7.24 -17.39
CA ALA A 218 2.40 -6.16 -16.55
C ALA A 218 2.01 -4.76 -17.06
N ALA A 219 1.72 -4.61 -18.36
CA ALA A 219 1.52 -3.31 -18.98
C ALA A 219 0.26 -2.61 -18.44
N ILE A 220 0.41 -1.33 -18.11
CA ILE A 220 -0.64 -0.46 -17.58
C ILE A 220 -1.00 0.68 -18.54
N ARG A 221 -2.03 1.45 -18.19
CA ARG A 221 -2.43 2.68 -18.85
C ARG A 221 -3.04 3.65 -17.82
N GLU A 222 -2.66 4.91 -17.89
CA GLU A 222 -3.31 6.01 -17.17
C GLU A 222 -4.60 6.46 -17.90
N LEU A 223 -5.67 6.72 -17.16
CA LEU A 223 -6.91 7.27 -17.68
C LEU A 223 -6.85 8.79 -17.85
N ALA A 224 -7.79 9.35 -18.60
CA ALA A 224 -7.83 10.79 -18.90
C ALA A 224 -8.08 11.70 -17.67
N ASP A 225 -8.43 11.12 -16.52
CA ASP A 225 -8.54 11.85 -15.26
C ASP A 225 -7.17 12.25 -14.68
N GLY A 226 -6.07 11.69 -15.21
CA GLY A 226 -4.70 12.00 -14.84
C GLY A 226 -4.20 11.30 -13.58
N TRP A 227 -4.94 10.31 -13.08
CA TRP A 227 -4.60 9.58 -11.86
C TRP A 227 -4.87 8.08 -11.97
N THR A 228 -6.06 7.69 -12.42
CA THR A 228 -6.47 6.29 -12.37
C THR A 228 -5.60 5.44 -13.29
N ILE A 229 -4.94 4.45 -12.71
CA ILE A 229 -4.11 3.49 -13.45
C ILE A 229 -4.89 2.20 -13.64
N VAL A 230 -4.90 1.67 -14.86
CA VAL A 230 -5.56 0.40 -15.17
C VAL A 230 -4.62 -0.57 -15.86
N THR A 231 -4.88 -1.86 -15.76
CA THR A 231 -4.25 -2.87 -16.60
C THR A 231 -4.60 -2.62 -18.07
N LYS A 232 -3.62 -2.73 -18.96
CA LYS A 232 -3.82 -2.46 -20.40
C LYS A 232 -4.67 -3.54 -21.07
N ASP A 233 -4.67 -4.75 -20.53
CA ASP A 233 -5.47 -5.88 -21.02
C ASP A 233 -6.80 -6.06 -20.27
N HIS A 234 -7.15 -5.14 -19.37
CA HIS A 234 -8.36 -5.16 -18.54
C HIS A 234 -8.48 -6.37 -17.61
N SER A 235 -7.40 -7.13 -17.40
CA SER A 235 -7.34 -8.16 -16.36
C SER A 235 -7.38 -7.54 -14.95
N LEU A 236 -7.74 -8.36 -13.95
CA LEU A 236 -7.76 -7.92 -12.56
C LEU A 236 -6.36 -7.49 -12.08
N SER A 237 -6.31 -6.56 -11.15
CA SER A 237 -5.12 -6.17 -10.39
C SER A 237 -5.46 -6.19 -8.89
N ALA A 238 -4.46 -6.45 -8.06
CA ALA A 238 -4.56 -6.32 -6.61
C ALA A 238 -3.30 -5.68 -6.05
N GLN A 239 -3.47 -4.92 -4.98
CA GLN A 239 -2.40 -4.26 -4.24
C GLN A 239 -2.64 -4.43 -2.73
N TRP A 240 -1.57 -4.66 -2.01
CA TRP A 240 -1.53 -4.62 -0.55
C TRP A 240 -0.34 -3.81 -0.13
N GLU A 241 -0.43 -3.12 1.00
CA GLU A 241 0.66 -2.27 1.44
C GLU A 241 0.81 -2.17 2.95
N HIS A 242 2.07 -2.17 3.37
CA HIS A 242 2.47 -1.68 4.68
C HIS A 242 3.62 -0.68 4.60
N THR A 243 3.60 0.28 5.51
CA THR A 243 4.78 1.06 5.90
C THR A 243 5.64 0.22 6.86
N VAL A 244 6.93 0.09 6.56
CA VAL A 244 7.91 -0.67 7.35
C VAL A 244 9.05 0.20 7.85
N LEU A 245 9.55 -0.12 9.04
CA LEU A 245 10.77 0.40 9.64
C LEU A 245 11.86 -0.68 9.58
N VAL A 246 13.06 -0.33 9.12
CA VAL A 246 14.24 -1.19 9.31
C VAL A 246 14.73 -1.04 10.75
N THR A 247 14.80 -2.14 11.49
CA THR A 247 15.32 -2.18 12.86
C THR A 247 16.73 -2.77 12.88
N PRO A 248 17.50 -2.66 13.98
CA PRO A 248 18.81 -3.31 14.07
C PRO A 248 18.81 -4.83 13.87
N LEU A 249 17.65 -5.49 14.04
CA LEU A 249 17.52 -6.95 13.98
C LEU A 249 16.67 -7.45 12.80
N GLY A 250 16.07 -6.55 12.01
CA GLY A 250 15.16 -6.92 10.92
C GLY A 250 14.27 -5.75 10.52
N PHE A 251 12.96 -5.93 10.69
CA PHE A 251 11.96 -4.94 10.36
C PHE A 251 10.91 -4.82 11.49
N GLU A 252 10.13 -3.76 11.42
CA GLU A 252 8.90 -3.54 12.18
C GLU A 252 7.83 -3.03 11.20
N VAL A 253 6.61 -3.56 11.26
CA VAL A 253 5.47 -3.05 10.49
C VAL A 253 4.79 -1.95 11.30
N LEU A 254 4.72 -0.74 10.72
CA LEU A 254 4.22 0.45 11.41
C LEU A 254 2.71 0.65 11.23
N THR A 255 2.11 0.03 10.21
CA THR A 255 0.68 0.13 9.90
C THR A 255 -0.09 -1.09 10.41
N VAL A 256 -0.14 -1.18 11.74
CA VAL A 256 -0.78 -2.27 12.48
C VAL A 256 -2.03 -1.78 13.19
N SER A 257 -3.09 -2.60 13.18
CA SER A 257 -4.36 -2.35 13.84
C SER A 257 -5.04 -3.67 14.26
N SER A 258 -6.12 -3.61 15.03
CA SER A 258 -6.78 -4.81 15.58
C SER A 258 -7.52 -5.65 14.53
N GLY A 259 -8.05 -5.02 13.48
CA GLY A 259 -8.72 -5.68 12.35
C GLY A 259 -7.80 -5.99 11.17
N MET A 260 -6.49 -5.72 11.29
CA MET A 260 -5.51 -6.07 10.27
C MET A 260 -5.50 -7.58 10.01
N PRO A 261 -5.52 -8.03 8.73
CA PRO A 261 -5.31 -9.43 8.40
C PRO A 261 -4.01 -9.96 8.99
N GLN A 262 -4.07 -11.17 9.56
CA GLN A 262 -2.89 -11.76 10.19
C GLN A 262 -1.79 -11.99 9.16
N ALA A 263 -0.55 -11.65 9.54
CA ALA A 263 0.62 -12.00 8.75
C ALA A 263 0.69 -13.53 8.52
N PRO A 264 1.08 -13.97 7.32
CA PRO A 264 1.33 -15.37 7.02
C PRO A 264 2.33 -15.98 8.02
N ALA A 265 2.20 -17.27 8.31
CA ALA A 265 3.02 -17.94 9.33
C ALA A 265 4.53 -17.73 9.15
N PHE A 266 5.00 -17.66 7.90
CA PHE A 266 6.41 -17.43 7.57
C PHE A 266 6.93 -16.03 7.93
N ALA A 267 6.05 -15.04 8.15
CA ALA A 267 6.41 -13.65 8.41
C ALA A 267 6.13 -13.21 9.87
N ARG A 268 5.56 -14.09 10.72
CA ARG A 268 5.09 -13.73 12.07
C ARG A 268 6.20 -13.34 13.05
N THR A 269 7.43 -13.80 12.86
CA THR A 269 8.54 -13.55 13.80
C THR A 269 9.05 -12.10 13.81
N GLY A 270 8.65 -11.28 12.81
CA GLY A 270 9.01 -9.86 12.72
C GLY A 270 7.86 -8.88 12.93
N VAL A 271 6.64 -9.37 13.24
CA VAL A 271 5.49 -8.51 13.50
C VAL A 271 5.40 -8.32 15.02
N THR A 272 5.87 -7.19 15.51
CA THR A 272 5.59 -6.78 16.90
C THR A 272 4.11 -6.47 17.02
N HIS A 273 3.38 -7.33 17.75
CA HIS A 273 2.00 -7.06 18.11
C HIS A 273 1.94 -5.83 19.02
N ILE A 274 1.05 -4.89 18.72
CA ILE A 274 0.66 -3.86 19.68
C ILE A 274 -0.02 -4.59 20.85
N ALA A 275 0.52 -4.43 22.06
CA ALA A 275 -0.13 -4.85 23.30
C ALA A 275 -1.21 -3.84 23.70
#